data_AF-A0A452TGI1-F1
#
_entry.id   AF-A0A452TGI1-F1
#
_cell.length_a   1.000
_cell.length_b   1.000
_cell.length_c   1.000
_cell.angle_alpha   90.00
_cell.angle_beta   90.00
_cell.angle_gamma   90.00
#
_symmetry.space_group_name_H-M   'P 1'
#
loop_
_entity.id
_entity.type
_entity.pdbx_description
1 polymer ?
#
loop_
_entity_poly.entity_id
_entity_poly.type
_entity_poly.pdbx_seq_one_letter_code
_entity_poly.pdbx_strand_id
1 'polypeptide(L)'
;MLHLTDIQLQDNKTFLAMINHVLNVDGFYFSTTYDLTHTLQRLSNTSPEFQEMSLLERADQRFVWNGHLLRELSAQPEVHRFALPVLHGFITMHSCSINGKYFDWILISRRSCFRAGVRYYVRGIDSEGHAANFVETEQIVHYNGSRASFVQTRGSIPVFWSQRPNLKYKPRPLINKVANHMDGFQRHFDSQVIIYGKQVIINLVNQKGSEKPLEQAFATMVSSLGSGMIRYIAFDFHKECKNMRWDRLSILLDQVAEIQDELSYFLVDTAGMVVTSQEGVFRSNCMDCLDRTNVIQSLLARRSLQAQLQRLGVLHVGQKLEEQNEFEKIYKNAWADNANACAKQYAGTGALKTDFTRTGKRTQLGLLMDGWNSLIRYYKNNFSDGFRQDSIDLFLGNYSVDELEAHSPLSVPRDLKFLAVTLGQKHWPMCSSGELQALEHFSLFFIMAKILSMLPDWSRKKRWTEFVSVESGLAWKIPLCRTGVFTDPLSTSARGLSKAFLQKPALCSMWGEDLQSAPCSCLDHLLAAGTALVIIGSSSVIKT
;
A
#
# COMPACT_ATOMS: atom_id res chain seq x y z
N MET A 1 2.17 21.41 -36.94
CA MET A 1 2.38 21.73 -35.51
C MET A 1 1.40 22.81 -35.14
N LEU A 2 0.28 22.45 -34.51
CA LEU A 2 -0.56 23.42 -33.84
C LEU A 2 0.23 23.89 -32.61
N HIS A 3 0.53 25.19 -32.53
CA HIS A 3 1.16 25.75 -31.34
C HIS A 3 0.18 25.63 -30.18
N LEU A 4 0.56 24.91 -29.12
CA LEU A 4 -0.21 24.86 -27.88
C LEU A 4 -0.39 26.28 -27.33
N THR A 5 -1.57 26.58 -26.82
CA THR A 5 -1.80 27.81 -26.03
C THR A 5 -1.00 27.77 -24.72
N ASP A 6 -0.78 28.92 -24.08
CA ASP A 6 -0.06 28.98 -22.79
C ASP A 6 -0.70 28.10 -21.70
N ILE A 7 -2.04 28.01 -21.72
CA ILE A 7 -2.81 27.16 -20.80
C ILE A 7 -2.54 25.68 -21.10
N GLN A 8 -2.62 25.28 -22.37
CA GLN A 8 -2.31 23.90 -22.78
C GLN A 8 -0.85 23.53 -22.48
N LEU A 9 0.08 24.48 -22.60
CA LEU A 9 1.49 24.25 -22.26
C LEU A 9 1.68 24.05 -20.75
N GLN A 10 0.92 24.76 -19.91
CA GLN A 10 0.91 24.55 -18.47
C GLN A 10 0.26 23.22 -18.07
N ASP A 11 -0.85 22.84 -18.70
CA ASP A 11 -1.52 21.56 -18.48
C ASP A 11 -0.61 20.40 -18.89
N ASN A 12 0.06 20.52 -20.04
CA ASN A 12 1.02 19.52 -20.49
C ASN A 12 2.18 19.33 -19.50
N LYS A 13 2.70 20.42 -18.90
CA LYS A 13 3.71 20.31 -17.83
C LYS A 13 3.18 19.52 -16.62
N THR A 14 1.92 19.75 -16.24
CA THR A 14 1.28 18.99 -15.15
C THR A 14 1.10 17.52 -15.51
N PHE A 15 0.62 17.19 -16.71
CA PHE A 15 0.47 15.80 -17.18
C PHE A 15 1.83 15.08 -17.26
N LEU A 16 2.88 15.74 -17.76
CA LEU A 16 4.23 15.20 -17.76
C LEU A 16 4.75 14.95 -16.33
N ALA A 17 4.46 15.85 -15.39
CA ALA A 17 4.80 15.63 -13.99
C ALA A 17 4.04 14.42 -13.39
N MET A 18 2.78 14.20 -13.78
CA MET A 18 2.00 13.03 -13.38
C MET A 18 2.58 11.71 -13.93
N ILE A 19 2.92 11.65 -15.22
CA ILE A 19 3.57 10.47 -15.81
C ILE A 19 4.92 10.19 -15.14
N ASN A 20 5.76 11.22 -14.99
CA ASN A 20 7.04 11.10 -14.29
C ASN A 20 6.85 10.64 -12.83
N HIS A 21 5.77 11.04 -12.17
CA HIS A 21 5.47 10.56 -10.84
C HIS A 21 5.27 9.04 -10.80
N VAL A 22 4.52 8.47 -11.75
CA VAL A 22 4.31 7.01 -11.82
C VAL A 22 5.61 6.28 -12.17
N LEU A 23 6.35 6.76 -13.17
CA LEU A 23 7.60 6.13 -13.62
C LEU A 23 8.70 6.12 -12.55
N ASN A 24 8.71 7.10 -11.65
CA ASN A 24 9.64 7.15 -10.51
C ASN A 24 9.25 6.23 -9.34
N VAL A 25 8.12 5.51 -9.42
CA VAL A 25 7.73 4.52 -8.41
C VAL A 25 8.46 3.20 -8.67
N ASP A 26 9.14 2.69 -7.65
CA ASP A 26 9.79 1.38 -7.71
C ASP A 26 8.81 0.22 -7.98
N GLY A 27 9.36 -0.88 -8.50
CA GLY A 27 8.65 -2.16 -8.62
C GLY A 27 8.00 -2.38 -9.98
N PHE A 28 8.53 -1.78 -11.04
CA PHE A 28 8.26 -2.18 -12.42
C PHE A 28 9.24 -3.26 -12.85
N TYR A 29 8.72 -4.33 -13.46
CA TYR A 29 9.50 -5.49 -13.91
C TYR A 29 9.07 -5.88 -15.31
N PHE A 30 10.00 -6.36 -16.11
CA PHE A 30 9.73 -6.96 -17.41
C PHE A 30 10.72 -8.10 -17.66
N SER A 31 10.40 -8.94 -18.64
CA SER A 31 11.33 -9.93 -19.18
C SER A 31 11.14 -9.97 -20.69
N THR A 32 12.23 -10.20 -21.40
CA THR A 32 12.25 -10.28 -22.87
C THR A 32 11.94 -11.68 -23.39
N THR A 33 11.94 -12.69 -22.52
CA THR A 33 11.79 -14.10 -22.90
C THR A 33 10.73 -14.84 -22.09
N TYR A 34 10.43 -14.38 -20.88
CA TYR A 34 9.47 -15.02 -19.98
C TYR A 34 8.26 -14.13 -19.76
N ASP A 35 7.06 -14.68 -19.88
CA ASP A 35 5.84 -13.93 -19.60
C ASP A 35 5.59 -13.85 -18.08
N LEU A 36 5.92 -12.69 -17.50
CA LEU A 36 5.69 -12.38 -16.10
C LEU A 36 4.23 -12.09 -15.75
N THR A 37 3.29 -12.10 -16.70
CA THR A 37 1.88 -11.80 -16.40
C THR A 37 1.08 -13.05 -16.03
N HIS A 38 1.57 -14.22 -16.44
CA HIS A 38 0.97 -15.52 -16.15
C HIS A 38 1.62 -16.22 -14.97
N THR A 39 0.87 -17.13 -14.33
CA THR A 39 1.43 -18.07 -13.36
C THR A 39 2.11 -19.23 -14.06
N LEU A 40 2.97 -19.95 -13.34
CA LEU A 40 3.60 -21.15 -13.86
C LEU A 40 2.56 -22.19 -14.33
N GLN A 41 1.49 -22.39 -13.55
CA GLN A 41 0.38 -23.27 -13.93
C GLN A 41 -0.33 -22.82 -15.21
N ARG A 42 -0.62 -21.51 -15.33
CA ARG A 42 -1.29 -20.99 -16.52
C ARG A 42 -0.43 -21.17 -17.75
N LEU A 43 0.86 -20.85 -17.67
CA LEU A 43 1.81 -21.07 -18.77
C LEU A 43 1.91 -22.55 -19.16
N SER A 44 1.89 -23.46 -18.20
CA SER A 44 1.94 -24.90 -18.47
C SER A 44 0.69 -25.44 -19.17
N ASN A 45 -0.44 -24.75 -19.05
CA ASN A 45 -1.71 -25.16 -19.64
C ASN A 45 -1.97 -24.46 -20.99
N THR A 46 -0.96 -23.80 -21.57
CA THR A 46 -1.09 -23.11 -22.86
C THR A 46 -0.72 -24.03 -24.03
N SER A 47 -1.34 -23.80 -25.18
CA SER A 47 -1.03 -24.56 -26.40
C SER A 47 0.31 -24.09 -27.02
N PRO A 48 0.94 -24.90 -27.89
CA PRO A 48 2.15 -24.47 -28.58
C PRO A 48 1.97 -23.17 -29.37
N GLU A 49 0.80 -22.96 -29.98
CA GLU A 49 0.49 -21.75 -30.75
C GLU A 49 0.50 -20.50 -29.85
N PHE A 50 0.06 -20.62 -28.59
CA PHE A 50 0.14 -19.53 -27.62
C PHE A 50 1.59 -19.13 -27.30
N GLN A 51 2.54 -20.07 -27.40
CA GLN A 51 3.95 -19.79 -27.14
C GLN A 51 4.62 -19.06 -28.31
N GLU A 52 4.07 -19.17 -29.53
CA GLU A 52 4.53 -18.46 -30.73
C GLU A 52 4.03 -17.01 -30.80
N MET A 53 2.95 -16.69 -30.10
CA MET A 53 2.44 -15.32 -29.98
C MET A 53 3.45 -14.37 -29.31
N SER A 54 3.38 -13.09 -29.65
CA SER A 54 4.22 -12.09 -28.99
C SER A 54 3.91 -12.01 -27.48
N LEU A 55 4.88 -11.54 -26.70
CA LEU A 55 4.72 -11.41 -25.25
C LEU A 55 3.51 -10.58 -24.85
N LEU A 56 3.17 -9.55 -25.64
CA LEU A 56 2.03 -8.68 -25.35
C LEU A 56 0.69 -9.31 -25.72
N GLU A 57 0.59 -9.97 -26.87
CA GLU A 57 -0.66 -10.60 -27.31
C GLU A 57 -1.08 -11.71 -26.36
N ARG A 58 -0.10 -12.44 -25.83
CA ARG A 58 -0.35 -13.53 -24.89
C ARG A 58 -0.42 -13.06 -23.43
N ALA A 59 -0.10 -11.81 -23.13
CA ALA A 59 -0.06 -11.31 -21.75
C ALA A 59 -1.45 -11.23 -21.11
N ASP A 60 -1.49 -11.52 -19.81
CA ASP A 60 -2.66 -11.26 -18.98
C ASP A 60 -2.80 -9.75 -18.75
N GLN A 61 -3.75 -9.16 -19.45
CA GLN A 61 -4.00 -7.72 -19.47
C GLN A 61 -4.28 -7.13 -18.09
N ARG A 62 -4.71 -7.95 -17.12
CA ARG A 62 -4.87 -7.51 -15.72
C ARG A 62 -3.56 -7.00 -15.13
N PHE A 63 -2.41 -7.44 -15.62
CA PHE A 63 -1.09 -7.16 -15.05
C PHE A 63 -0.17 -6.35 -15.98
N VAL A 64 -0.63 -5.95 -17.17
CA VAL A 64 0.13 -5.12 -18.12
C VAL A 64 -0.08 -3.64 -17.79
N TRP A 65 0.82 -3.05 -17.01
CA TRP A 65 0.68 -1.66 -16.53
C TRP A 65 0.88 -0.61 -17.62
N ASN A 66 1.74 -0.89 -18.60
CA ASN A 66 1.96 -0.02 -19.75
C ASN A 66 1.03 -0.33 -20.94
N GLY A 67 -0.04 -1.13 -20.74
CA GLY A 67 -0.90 -1.59 -21.84
C GLY A 67 -1.52 -0.43 -22.64
N HIS A 68 -1.95 0.62 -21.95
CA HIS A 68 -2.45 1.84 -22.60
C HIS A 68 -1.38 2.52 -23.49
N LEU A 69 -0.16 2.64 -22.97
CA LEU A 69 0.97 3.25 -23.69
C LEU A 69 1.42 2.41 -24.89
N LEU A 70 1.20 1.11 -24.84
CA LEU A 70 1.53 0.20 -25.93
C LEU A 70 0.45 0.11 -27.00
N ARG A 71 -0.72 0.75 -26.84
CA ARG A 71 -1.87 0.57 -27.74
C ARG A 71 -1.54 0.85 -29.22
N GLU A 72 -0.81 1.92 -29.49
CA GLU A 72 -0.43 2.29 -30.87
C GLU A 72 0.57 1.30 -31.46
N LEU A 73 1.56 0.86 -30.67
CA LEU A 73 2.54 -0.15 -31.08
C LEU A 73 1.88 -1.52 -31.28
N SER A 74 0.87 -1.84 -30.48
CA SER A 74 0.13 -3.12 -30.56
C SER A 74 -0.71 -3.22 -31.83
N ALA A 75 -1.12 -2.08 -32.40
CA ALA A 75 -1.88 -2.04 -33.64
C ALA A 75 -1.02 -2.35 -34.89
N GLN A 76 0.30 -2.39 -34.75
CA GLN A 76 1.26 -2.56 -35.84
C GLN A 76 2.07 -3.87 -35.66
N PRO A 77 1.68 -4.96 -36.35
CA PRO A 77 2.35 -6.27 -36.23
C PRO A 77 3.87 -6.24 -36.42
N GLU A 78 4.36 -5.38 -37.32
CA GLU A 78 5.78 -5.22 -37.64
C GLU A 78 6.66 -4.77 -36.46
N VAL A 79 6.06 -4.07 -35.47
CA VAL A 79 6.75 -3.54 -34.28
C VAL A 79 6.37 -4.26 -32.98
N HIS A 80 5.59 -5.34 -33.03
CA HIS A 80 5.22 -6.12 -31.84
C HIS A 80 6.42 -6.55 -30.98
N ARG A 81 7.58 -6.79 -31.60
CA ARG A 81 8.84 -7.11 -30.90
C ARG A 81 9.28 -6.03 -29.89
N PHE A 82 8.85 -4.78 -30.08
CA PHE A 82 9.17 -3.65 -29.20
C PHE A 82 8.11 -3.44 -28.11
N ALA A 83 6.95 -4.08 -28.24
CA ALA A 83 5.84 -3.93 -27.32
C ALA A 83 5.99 -4.91 -26.14
N LEU A 84 6.84 -4.57 -25.17
CA LEU A 84 7.11 -5.42 -24.00
C LEU A 84 6.14 -5.10 -22.85
N PRO A 85 5.38 -6.10 -22.34
CA PRO A 85 4.52 -5.90 -21.19
C PRO A 85 5.35 -5.65 -19.93
N VAL A 86 5.01 -4.58 -19.20
CA VAL A 86 5.64 -4.21 -17.94
C VAL A 86 4.66 -4.47 -16.80
N LEU A 87 5.13 -5.23 -15.81
CA LEU A 87 4.42 -5.57 -14.60
C LEU A 87 4.73 -4.57 -13.48
N HIS A 88 3.74 -4.22 -12.66
CA HIS A 88 3.97 -3.53 -11.38
C HIS A 88 3.75 -4.48 -10.21
N GLY A 89 4.64 -4.47 -9.23
CA GLY A 89 4.54 -5.35 -8.07
C GLY A 89 5.86 -5.62 -7.38
N PHE A 90 6.21 -6.88 -7.17
CA PHE A 90 7.44 -7.28 -6.49
C PHE A 90 7.95 -8.61 -7.03
N ILE A 91 9.26 -8.71 -7.27
CA ILE A 91 9.92 -9.96 -7.64
C ILE A 91 11.20 -10.07 -6.81
N THR A 92 11.42 -11.23 -6.20
CA THR A 92 12.72 -11.61 -5.63
C THR A 92 13.02 -13.07 -5.94
N MET A 93 14.30 -13.37 -6.11
CA MET A 93 14.82 -14.69 -6.46
C MET A 93 16.01 -14.99 -5.56
N HIS A 94 16.02 -16.18 -4.96
CA HIS A 94 17.09 -16.62 -4.06
C HIS A 94 17.48 -18.06 -4.35
N SER A 95 18.75 -18.30 -4.67
CA SER A 95 19.31 -19.64 -4.67
C SER A 95 19.61 -20.05 -3.23
N CYS A 96 18.99 -21.14 -2.79
CA CYS A 96 18.99 -21.61 -1.41
C CYS A 96 19.60 -23.01 -1.33
N SER A 97 20.02 -23.42 -0.13
CA SER A 97 20.49 -24.79 0.13
C SER A 97 19.90 -25.31 1.43
N ILE A 98 19.33 -26.52 1.38
CA ILE A 98 18.83 -27.26 2.54
C ILE A 98 19.33 -28.70 2.40
N ASN A 99 19.87 -29.28 3.48
CA ASN A 99 20.43 -30.64 3.48
C ASN A 99 21.44 -30.89 2.33
N GLY A 100 22.22 -29.87 1.94
CA GLY A 100 23.19 -29.94 0.84
C GLY A 100 22.58 -29.92 -0.57
N LYS A 101 21.26 -29.76 -0.70
CA LYS A 101 20.54 -29.67 -1.96
C LYS A 101 20.25 -28.21 -2.31
N TYR A 102 20.72 -27.79 -3.48
CA TYR A 102 20.55 -26.42 -3.99
C TYR A 102 19.27 -26.31 -4.81
N PHE A 103 18.46 -25.28 -4.54
CA PHE A 103 17.21 -25.00 -5.26
C PHE A 103 17.01 -23.49 -5.37
N ASP A 104 16.27 -23.05 -6.39
CA ASP A 104 15.87 -21.65 -6.50
C ASP A 104 14.48 -21.46 -5.90
N TRP A 105 14.36 -20.44 -5.05
CA TRP A 105 13.11 -19.99 -4.48
C TRP A 105 12.80 -18.58 -4.97
N ILE A 106 11.62 -18.42 -5.55
CA ILE A 106 11.21 -17.19 -6.23
C ILE A 106 9.86 -16.76 -5.66
N LEU A 107 9.72 -15.47 -5.38
CA LEU A 107 8.46 -14.88 -4.93
C LEU A 107 8.09 -13.73 -5.88
N ILE A 108 6.92 -13.83 -6.50
CA ILE A 108 6.39 -12.83 -7.42
C ILE A 108 5.05 -12.34 -6.87
N SER A 109 4.86 -11.02 -6.81
CA SER A 109 3.55 -10.41 -6.58
C SER A 109 3.21 -9.48 -7.74
N ARG A 110 2.10 -9.77 -8.42
CA ARG A 110 1.61 -9.06 -9.61
C ARG A 110 0.45 -8.18 -9.20
N ARG A 111 0.59 -6.87 -9.29
CA ARG A 111 -0.49 -5.92 -8.96
C ARG A 111 -1.33 -5.67 -10.21
N SER A 112 -2.64 -5.82 -10.08
CA SER A 112 -3.52 -5.54 -11.20
C SER A 112 -3.57 -4.05 -11.52
N CYS A 113 -3.60 -3.72 -12.82
CA CYS A 113 -3.89 -2.38 -13.31
C CYS A 113 -5.39 -2.06 -13.27
N PHE A 114 -6.26 -3.08 -13.28
CA PHE A 114 -7.70 -2.88 -13.18
C PHE A 114 -8.07 -2.36 -11.78
N ARG A 115 -8.83 -1.26 -11.76
CA ARG A 115 -9.23 -0.55 -10.54
C ARG A 115 -8.05 -0.31 -9.58
N ALA A 116 -6.87 -0.02 -10.12
CA ALA A 116 -5.71 0.39 -9.35
C ALA A 116 -5.92 1.78 -8.74
N GLY A 117 -5.44 1.97 -7.51
CA GLY A 117 -5.50 3.30 -6.91
C GLY A 117 -5.00 3.37 -5.47
N VAL A 118 -4.96 4.59 -4.97
CA VAL A 118 -4.46 4.87 -3.62
C VAL A 118 -5.49 4.56 -2.54
N ARG A 119 -5.01 4.41 -1.30
CA ARG A 119 -5.73 3.80 -0.18
C ARG A 119 -7.17 4.28 0.02
N TYR A 120 -7.43 5.58 0.00
CA TYR A 120 -8.76 6.13 0.30
C TYR A 120 -9.57 6.55 -0.94
N TYR A 121 -8.95 6.56 -2.13
CA TYR A 121 -9.63 6.95 -3.36
C TYR A 121 -10.27 5.77 -4.07
N VAL A 122 -9.68 4.57 -3.98
CA VAL A 122 -10.17 3.39 -4.71
C VAL A 122 -10.34 2.21 -3.77
N ARG A 123 -11.60 1.80 -3.59
CA ARG A 123 -12.06 0.71 -2.71
C ARG A 123 -13.23 -0.04 -3.36
N GLY A 124 -13.50 -1.25 -2.88
CA GLY A 124 -14.60 -2.06 -3.39
C GLY A 124 -14.37 -2.56 -4.81
N ILE A 125 -15.47 -2.90 -5.48
CA ILE A 125 -15.51 -3.31 -6.89
C ILE A 125 -16.00 -2.18 -7.81
N ASP A 126 -15.70 -2.30 -9.10
CA ASP A 126 -16.36 -1.56 -10.19
C ASP A 126 -17.55 -2.36 -10.77
N SER A 127 -18.19 -1.81 -11.81
CA SER A 127 -19.32 -2.44 -12.51
C SER A 127 -18.94 -3.76 -13.20
N GLU A 128 -17.68 -3.91 -13.58
CA GLU A 128 -17.15 -5.11 -14.25
C GLU A 128 -16.73 -6.20 -13.26
N GLY A 129 -16.80 -5.93 -11.95
CA GLY A 129 -16.44 -6.88 -10.90
C GLY A 129 -14.94 -6.90 -10.58
N HIS A 130 -14.15 -5.92 -11.05
CA HIS A 130 -12.74 -5.80 -10.66
C HIS A 130 -12.64 -5.26 -9.24
N ALA A 131 -12.03 -6.05 -8.35
CA ALA A 131 -11.76 -5.61 -6.99
C ALA A 131 -10.56 -4.65 -6.97
N ALA A 132 -10.71 -3.53 -6.27
CA ALA A 132 -9.66 -2.54 -6.13
C ALA A 132 -8.37 -3.14 -5.56
N ASN A 133 -7.23 -2.75 -6.15
CA ASN A 133 -5.88 -3.15 -5.73
C ASN A 133 -5.73 -4.67 -5.56
N PHE A 134 -6.24 -5.42 -6.53
CA PHE A 134 -6.03 -6.86 -6.63
C PHE A 134 -4.53 -7.17 -6.82
N VAL A 135 -4.04 -8.17 -6.09
CA VAL A 135 -2.66 -8.66 -6.22
C VAL A 135 -2.69 -10.19 -6.22
N GLU A 136 -2.03 -10.77 -7.21
CA GLU A 136 -1.72 -12.20 -7.29
C GLU A 136 -0.28 -12.41 -6.78
N THR A 137 -0.11 -13.24 -5.76
CA THR A 137 1.21 -13.60 -5.23
C THR A 137 1.47 -15.06 -5.52
N GLU A 138 2.56 -15.33 -6.24
CA GLU A 138 3.02 -16.66 -6.61
C GLU A 138 4.38 -16.94 -5.99
N GLN A 139 4.50 -18.11 -5.38
CA GLN A 139 5.74 -18.65 -4.87
C GLN A 139 6.16 -19.83 -5.74
N ILE A 140 7.38 -19.79 -6.28
CA ILE A 140 7.91 -20.81 -7.19
C ILE A 140 9.16 -21.45 -6.56
N VAL A 141 9.27 -22.77 -6.70
CA VAL A 141 10.47 -23.54 -6.38
C VAL A 141 10.95 -24.23 -7.65
N HIS A 142 12.23 -24.10 -7.94
CA HIS A 142 12.88 -24.82 -9.03
C HIS A 142 14.00 -25.70 -8.46
N TYR A 143 13.93 -27.00 -8.73
CA TYR A 143 14.89 -27.99 -8.23
C TYR A 143 15.07 -29.12 -9.25
N ASN A 144 16.31 -29.37 -9.68
CA ASN A 144 16.68 -30.45 -10.60
C ASN A 144 15.78 -30.52 -11.86
N GLY A 145 15.37 -29.38 -12.42
CA GLY A 145 14.47 -29.31 -13.58
C GLY A 145 12.97 -29.39 -13.26
N SER A 146 12.59 -29.88 -12.08
CA SER A 146 11.19 -29.85 -11.61
C SER A 146 10.82 -28.47 -11.08
N ARG A 147 9.58 -28.04 -11.30
CA ARG A 147 9.09 -26.72 -10.92
C ARG A 147 7.78 -26.82 -10.16
N ALA A 148 7.73 -26.25 -8.97
CA ALA A 148 6.51 -26.16 -8.18
C ALA A 148 6.06 -24.71 -8.03
N SER A 149 4.76 -24.46 -7.98
CA SER A 149 4.19 -23.13 -7.78
C SER A 149 3.00 -23.17 -6.84
N PHE A 150 2.87 -22.13 -6.01
CA PHE A 150 1.72 -21.89 -5.16
C PHE A 150 1.24 -20.45 -5.28
N VAL A 151 -0.03 -20.29 -5.64
CA VAL A 151 -0.65 -19.00 -5.95
C VAL A 151 -1.66 -18.61 -4.87
N GLN A 152 -1.68 -17.35 -4.49
CA GLN A 152 -2.67 -16.75 -3.62
C GLN A 152 -3.09 -15.37 -4.10
N THR A 153 -4.28 -14.94 -3.72
CA THR A 153 -4.80 -13.64 -4.13
C THR A 153 -5.13 -12.76 -2.92
N ARG A 154 -5.10 -11.46 -3.13
CA ARG A 154 -5.64 -10.48 -2.19
C ARG A 154 -6.26 -9.32 -2.95
N GLY A 155 -7.17 -8.61 -2.31
CA GLY A 155 -7.80 -7.44 -2.89
C GLY A 155 -8.81 -6.79 -1.95
N SER A 156 -9.45 -5.73 -2.42
CA SER A 156 -10.54 -5.10 -1.68
C SER A 156 -11.72 -6.05 -1.49
N ILE A 157 -12.53 -5.79 -0.46
CA ILE A 157 -13.78 -6.53 -0.22
C ILE A 157 -14.70 -6.25 -1.42
N PRO A 158 -15.22 -7.28 -2.10
CA PRO A 158 -15.83 -7.14 -3.42
C PRO A 158 -17.28 -6.68 -3.35
N VAL A 159 -17.52 -5.55 -2.69
CA VAL A 159 -18.82 -4.86 -2.66
C VAL A 159 -18.63 -3.40 -3.07
N PHE A 160 -19.68 -2.70 -3.46
CA PHE A 160 -19.60 -1.27 -3.76
C PHE A 160 -19.48 -0.44 -2.48
N TRP A 161 -18.27 -0.04 -2.12
CA TRP A 161 -18.02 0.82 -0.96
C TRP A 161 -16.89 1.81 -1.20
N SER A 162 -16.90 2.89 -0.43
CA SER A 162 -15.91 3.96 -0.48
C SER A 162 -15.44 4.35 0.91
N GLN A 163 -14.28 4.98 0.98
CA GLN A 163 -13.71 5.49 2.22
C GLN A 163 -12.89 6.74 1.91
N ARG A 164 -13.57 7.79 1.45
CA ARG A 164 -12.90 9.03 1.03
C ARG A 164 -12.23 9.75 2.22
N PRO A 165 -11.09 10.43 2.01
CA PRO A 165 -10.44 11.22 3.05
C PRO A 165 -11.37 12.32 3.59
N ASN A 166 -11.36 12.52 4.91
CA ASN A 166 -12.13 13.58 5.58
C ASN A 166 -11.39 14.18 6.78
N LEU A 167 -10.04 14.21 6.73
CA LEU A 167 -9.12 14.60 7.80
C LEU A 167 -9.18 13.76 9.09
N LYS A 168 -10.16 12.87 9.27
CA LYS A 168 -10.12 11.92 10.38
C LYS A 168 -8.97 10.94 10.15
N TYR A 169 -8.28 10.59 11.23
CA TYR A 169 -7.19 9.59 11.18
C TYR A 169 -7.62 8.29 10.48
N LYS A 170 -8.86 7.86 10.72
CA LYS A 170 -9.51 6.74 10.04
C LYS A 170 -10.93 7.13 9.60
N PRO A 171 -11.14 7.49 8.32
CA PRO A 171 -12.48 7.74 7.79
C PRO A 171 -13.35 6.49 7.88
N ARG A 172 -14.66 6.66 8.09
CA ARG A 172 -15.59 5.52 8.17
C ARG A 172 -15.86 5.00 6.75
N PRO A 173 -15.87 3.67 6.52
CA PRO A 173 -16.35 3.11 5.26
C PRO A 173 -17.83 3.39 5.05
N LEU A 174 -18.18 3.67 3.79
CA LEU A 174 -19.53 3.92 3.33
C LEU A 174 -19.88 2.90 2.26
N ILE A 175 -20.85 2.03 2.54
CA ILE A 175 -21.41 1.07 1.58
C ILE A 175 -22.43 1.80 0.73
N ASN A 176 -22.37 1.64 -0.59
CA ASN A 176 -23.30 2.27 -1.52
C ASN A 176 -24.67 1.58 -1.43
N LYS A 177 -25.69 2.26 -0.89
CA LYS A 177 -27.01 1.68 -0.68
C LYS A 177 -27.83 1.45 -1.96
N VAL A 178 -27.46 2.08 -3.07
CA VAL A 178 -28.23 2.06 -4.33
C VAL A 178 -27.64 1.05 -5.32
N ALA A 179 -26.34 0.75 -5.21
CA ALA A 179 -25.67 -0.15 -6.14
C ALA A 179 -26.18 -1.58 -6.04
N ASN A 180 -26.28 -2.27 -7.18
CA ASN A 180 -26.56 -3.70 -7.23
C ASN A 180 -25.33 -4.50 -6.80
N HIS A 181 -25.18 -4.68 -5.49
CA HIS A 181 -24.07 -5.44 -4.92
C HIS A 181 -23.96 -6.87 -5.43
N MET A 182 -25.08 -7.54 -5.70
CA MET A 182 -25.08 -8.95 -6.07
C MET A 182 -24.52 -9.17 -7.46
N ASP A 183 -24.92 -8.35 -8.43
CA ASP A 183 -24.41 -8.44 -9.80
C ASP A 183 -22.88 -8.28 -9.84
N GLY A 184 -22.35 -7.19 -9.28
CA GLY A 184 -20.90 -6.97 -9.25
C GLY A 184 -20.14 -8.02 -8.42
N PHE A 185 -20.74 -8.52 -7.33
CA PHE A 185 -20.15 -9.58 -6.51
C PHE A 185 -20.08 -10.92 -7.25
N GLN A 186 -21.15 -11.28 -7.96
CA GLN A 186 -21.23 -12.49 -8.77
C GLN A 186 -20.23 -12.41 -9.92
N ARG A 187 -20.20 -11.33 -10.70
CA ARG A 187 -19.18 -11.15 -11.76
C ARG A 187 -17.76 -11.28 -11.24
N HIS A 188 -17.48 -10.68 -10.08
CA HIS A 188 -16.17 -10.83 -9.44
C HIS A 188 -15.83 -12.29 -9.22
N PHE A 189 -16.67 -13.03 -8.50
CA PHE A 189 -16.35 -14.42 -8.13
C PHE A 189 -16.46 -15.41 -9.28
N ASP A 190 -17.33 -15.18 -10.26
CA ASP A 190 -17.36 -15.97 -11.50
C ASP A 190 -16.01 -15.86 -12.23
N SER A 191 -15.47 -14.64 -12.36
CA SER A 191 -14.13 -14.45 -12.93
C SER A 191 -13.03 -15.12 -12.10
N GLN A 192 -13.11 -15.05 -10.76
CA GLN A 192 -12.11 -15.68 -9.89
C GLN A 192 -12.18 -17.21 -9.98
N VAL A 193 -13.37 -17.79 -10.07
CA VAL A 193 -13.57 -19.24 -10.18
C VAL A 193 -13.08 -19.76 -11.53
N ILE A 194 -13.33 -19.03 -12.62
CA ILE A 194 -12.82 -19.39 -13.95
C ILE A 194 -11.28 -19.38 -13.97
N ILE A 195 -10.65 -18.39 -13.34
CA ILE A 195 -9.19 -18.20 -13.43
C ILE A 195 -8.43 -19.10 -12.44
N TYR A 196 -8.96 -19.27 -11.24
CA TYR A 196 -8.23 -19.88 -10.12
C TYR A 196 -8.90 -21.12 -9.53
N GLY A 197 -10.14 -21.47 -9.94
CA GLY A 197 -10.91 -22.54 -9.33
C GLY A 197 -11.54 -22.15 -7.99
N LYS A 198 -11.58 -23.07 -7.04
CA LYS A 198 -12.22 -22.89 -5.73
C LYS A 198 -11.67 -21.66 -4.99
N GLN A 199 -12.55 -20.86 -4.40
CA GLN A 199 -12.19 -19.62 -3.71
C GLN A 199 -12.37 -19.77 -2.20
N VAL A 200 -11.27 -19.68 -1.45
CA VAL A 200 -11.30 -19.69 0.01
C VAL A 200 -10.99 -18.30 0.54
N ILE A 201 -12.02 -17.59 0.96
CA ILE A 201 -11.94 -16.22 1.44
C ILE A 201 -11.53 -16.24 2.91
N ILE A 202 -10.39 -15.63 3.22
CA ILE A 202 -9.96 -15.35 4.59
C ILE A 202 -10.18 -13.86 4.87
N ASN A 203 -11.23 -13.56 5.62
CA ASN A 203 -11.59 -12.19 5.96
C ASN A 203 -11.01 -11.79 7.32
N LEU A 204 -10.03 -10.89 7.32
CA LEU A 204 -9.29 -10.43 8.51
C LEU A 204 -9.84 -9.14 9.11
N VAL A 205 -11.04 -8.74 8.71
CA VAL A 205 -11.70 -7.49 9.12
C VAL A 205 -12.12 -7.55 10.58
N ASN A 206 -12.07 -6.40 11.26
CA ASN A 206 -12.47 -6.32 12.65
C ASN A 206 -13.98 -6.50 12.77
N GLN A 207 -14.41 -7.45 13.62
CA GLN A 207 -15.83 -7.70 13.89
C GLN A 207 -16.47 -6.65 14.82
N LYS A 208 -15.70 -5.61 15.19
CA LYS A 208 -16.12 -4.50 16.04
C LYS A 208 -15.81 -3.15 15.40
N GLY A 209 -16.59 -2.15 15.78
CA GLY A 209 -16.37 -0.76 15.37
C GLY A 209 -16.80 -0.51 13.92
N SER A 210 -16.08 0.39 13.25
CA SER A 210 -16.46 0.91 11.94
C SER A 210 -16.35 -0.10 10.78
N GLU A 211 -15.64 -1.21 10.96
CA GLU A 211 -15.46 -2.22 9.91
C GLU A 211 -16.56 -3.30 9.92
N LYS A 212 -17.30 -3.43 11.04
CA LYS A 212 -18.34 -4.46 11.22
C LYS A 212 -19.41 -4.45 10.12
N PRO A 213 -19.99 -3.31 9.71
CA PRO A 213 -21.01 -3.31 8.65
C PRO A 213 -20.50 -3.89 7.33
N LEU A 214 -19.22 -3.68 7.02
CA LEU A 214 -18.59 -4.16 5.79
C LEU A 214 -18.33 -5.67 5.85
N GLU A 215 -17.94 -6.17 7.01
CA GLU A 215 -17.80 -7.61 7.26
C GLU A 215 -19.14 -8.33 7.13
N GLN A 216 -20.19 -7.80 7.77
CA GLN A 216 -21.54 -8.37 7.71
C GLN A 216 -22.10 -8.34 6.29
N ALA A 217 -21.89 -7.26 5.55
CA ALA A 217 -22.28 -7.17 4.15
C ALA A 217 -21.58 -8.28 3.34
N PHE A 218 -20.26 -8.45 3.50
CA PHE A 218 -19.52 -9.48 2.78
C PHE A 218 -20.01 -10.90 3.12
N ALA A 219 -20.19 -11.21 4.41
CA ALA A 219 -20.71 -12.50 4.84
C ALA A 219 -22.13 -12.78 4.27
N THR A 220 -22.98 -11.75 4.24
CA THR A 220 -24.33 -11.84 3.66
C THR A 220 -24.26 -12.12 2.16
N MET A 221 -23.38 -11.44 1.42
CA MET A 221 -23.20 -11.66 -0.02
C MET A 221 -22.76 -13.09 -0.33
N VAL A 222 -21.76 -13.62 0.39
CA VAL A 222 -21.31 -15.01 0.19
C VAL A 222 -22.44 -15.99 0.48
N SER A 223 -23.14 -15.80 1.59
CA SER A 223 -24.25 -16.68 2.00
C SER A 223 -25.41 -16.66 0.98
N SER A 224 -25.69 -15.48 0.43
CA SER A 224 -26.77 -15.28 -0.56
C SER A 224 -26.42 -15.85 -1.93
N LEU A 225 -25.15 -15.79 -2.35
CA LEU A 225 -24.70 -16.40 -3.59
C LEU A 225 -24.77 -17.94 -3.51
N GLY A 226 -24.56 -18.52 -2.32
CA GLY A 226 -24.79 -19.95 -2.07
C GLY A 226 -23.93 -20.91 -2.91
N SER A 227 -22.82 -20.44 -3.48
CA SER A 227 -21.96 -21.24 -4.36
C SER A 227 -21.07 -22.20 -3.56
N GLY A 228 -21.10 -23.49 -3.92
CA GLY A 228 -20.19 -24.50 -3.37
C GLY A 228 -18.72 -24.29 -3.73
N MET A 229 -18.43 -23.40 -4.68
CA MET A 229 -17.06 -23.04 -5.09
C MET A 229 -16.43 -21.98 -4.19
N ILE A 230 -17.19 -21.37 -3.28
CA ILE A 230 -16.74 -20.25 -2.44
C ILE A 230 -16.91 -20.61 -0.97
N ARG A 231 -15.80 -20.58 -0.22
CA ARG A 231 -15.80 -20.80 1.22
C ARG A 231 -15.38 -19.53 1.94
N TYR A 232 -16.16 -19.09 2.92
CA TYR A 232 -15.88 -17.88 3.69
C TYR A 232 -15.46 -18.19 5.12
N ILE A 233 -14.33 -17.62 5.53
CA ILE A 233 -13.76 -17.78 6.86
C ILE A 233 -13.49 -16.38 7.44
N ALA A 234 -14.28 -16.00 8.43
CA ALA A 234 -14.05 -14.77 9.18
C ALA A 234 -13.09 -15.03 10.35
N PHE A 235 -12.00 -14.28 10.40
CA PHE A 235 -11.01 -14.37 11.47
C PHE A 235 -10.71 -12.97 12.02
N ASP A 236 -11.20 -12.68 13.22
CA ASP A 236 -10.92 -11.39 13.88
C ASP A 236 -9.49 -11.36 14.42
N PHE A 237 -8.59 -10.94 13.53
CA PHE A 237 -7.16 -10.82 13.82
C PHE A 237 -6.88 -9.94 15.05
N HIS A 238 -7.67 -8.88 15.30
CA HIS A 238 -7.44 -7.98 16.43
C HIS A 238 -7.92 -8.55 17.74
N LYS A 239 -8.89 -9.48 17.72
CA LYS A 239 -9.33 -10.22 18.90
C LYS A 239 -8.38 -11.36 19.22
N GLU A 240 -8.00 -12.13 18.21
CA GLU A 240 -7.23 -13.36 18.40
C GLU A 240 -5.74 -13.08 18.63
N CYS A 241 -5.14 -12.12 17.94
CA CYS A 241 -3.73 -11.77 18.13
C CYS A 241 -3.51 -10.62 19.14
N LYS A 242 -4.43 -10.40 20.09
CA LYS A 242 -4.21 -9.44 21.20
C LYS A 242 -2.95 -9.80 21.97
N ASN A 243 -2.25 -8.79 22.46
CA ASN A 243 -1.04 -8.94 23.27
C ASN A 243 0.09 -9.75 22.60
N MET A 244 0.18 -9.70 21.26
CA MET A 244 1.21 -10.41 20.50
C MET A 244 1.16 -11.94 20.65
N ARG A 245 -0.03 -12.51 20.90
CA ARG A 245 -0.27 -13.95 20.87
C ARG A 245 -0.45 -14.46 19.44
N TRP A 246 0.68 -14.52 18.75
CA TRP A 246 0.78 -14.99 17.37
C TRP A 246 0.70 -16.51 17.25
N ASP A 247 0.87 -17.23 18.36
CA ASP A 247 0.49 -18.63 18.51
C ASP A 247 -0.95 -18.88 18.03
N ARG A 248 -1.87 -17.93 18.21
CA ARG A 248 -3.25 -18.04 17.73
C ARG A 248 -3.43 -18.01 16.22
N LEU A 249 -2.39 -17.67 15.46
CA LEU A 249 -2.43 -17.86 14.01
C LEU A 249 -2.40 -19.35 13.65
N SER A 250 -1.87 -20.22 14.52
CA SER A 250 -1.97 -21.67 14.32
C SER A 250 -3.42 -22.11 14.25
N ILE A 251 -4.33 -21.52 15.05
CA ILE A 251 -5.76 -21.85 15.03
C ILE A 251 -6.36 -21.68 13.63
N LEU A 252 -6.03 -20.57 12.95
CA LEU A 252 -6.49 -20.34 11.59
C LEU A 252 -5.85 -21.32 10.62
N LEU A 253 -4.55 -21.59 10.75
CA LEU A 253 -3.84 -22.54 9.88
C LEU A 253 -4.37 -23.96 10.04
N ASP A 254 -4.66 -24.39 11.27
CA ASP A 254 -5.24 -25.69 11.60
C ASP A 254 -6.66 -25.80 11.03
N GLN A 255 -7.46 -24.72 11.12
CA GLN A 255 -8.81 -24.67 10.53
C GLN A 255 -8.80 -24.80 9.00
N VAL A 256 -7.77 -24.28 8.33
CA VAL A 256 -7.68 -24.30 6.86
C VAL A 256 -6.72 -25.36 6.33
N ALA A 257 -6.13 -26.19 7.19
CA ALA A 257 -5.12 -27.17 6.80
C ALA A 257 -5.66 -28.19 5.79
N GLU A 258 -6.79 -28.83 6.11
CA GLU A 258 -7.44 -29.80 5.21
C GLU A 258 -7.87 -29.15 3.89
N ILE A 259 -8.35 -27.91 3.96
CA ILE A 259 -8.75 -27.14 2.78
C ILE A 259 -7.53 -26.86 1.91
N GLN A 260 -6.41 -26.45 2.50
CA GLN A 260 -5.18 -26.18 1.77
C GLN A 260 -4.64 -27.45 1.10
N ASP A 261 -4.75 -28.59 1.76
CA ASP A 261 -4.33 -29.88 1.19
C ASP A 261 -5.24 -30.27 -0.01
N GLU A 262 -6.55 -29.96 0.06
CA GLU A 262 -7.50 -30.14 -1.05
C GLU A 262 -7.20 -29.19 -2.24
N LEU A 263 -6.87 -27.93 -1.97
CA LEU A 263 -6.52 -26.96 -3.01
C LEU A 263 -5.20 -27.30 -3.72
N SER A 264 -4.31 -28.03 -3.04
CA SER A 264 -3.02 -28.46 -3.54
C SER A 264 -2.12 -27.28 -4.00
N TYR A 265 -1.06 -27.61 -4.74
CA TYR A 265 -0.17 -26.70 -5.42
C TYR A 265 0.18 -27.26 -6.80
N PHE A 266 0.70 -26.40 -7.67
CA PHE A 266 1.13 -26.79 -9.00
C PHE A 266 2.52 -27.46 -8.96
N LEU A 267 2.71 -28.58 -9.65
CA LEU A 267 4.00 -29.26 -9.79
C LEU A 267 4.16 -29.84 -11.18
N VAL A 268 5.28 -29.54 -11.81
CA VAL A 268 5.74 -30.14 -13.06
C VAL A 268 7.06 -30.86 -12.82
N ASP A 269 7.19 -32.05 -13.37
CA ASP A 269 8.40 -32.85 -13.27
C ASP A 269 9.49 -32.42 -14.27
N THR A 270 10.58 -33.17 -14.33
CA THR A 270 11.70 -32.88 -15.23
C THR A 270 11.39 -33.10 -16.71
N ALA A 271 10.34 -33.87 -17.02
CA ALA A 271 9.89 -34.13 -18.38
C ALA A 271 8.87 -33.07 -18.87
N GLY A 272 8.47 -32.13 -18.01
CA GLY A 272 7.45 -31.14 -18.34
C GLY A 272 6.02 -31.64 -18.11
N MET A 273 5.84 -32.81 -17.50
CA MET A 273 4.51 -33.37 -17.21
C MET A 273 3.95 -32.79 -15.92
N VAL A 274 2.68 -32.38 -15.97
CA VAL A 274 1.96 -31.89 -14.79
C VAL A 274 1.68 -33.06 -13.84
N VAL A 275 2.27 -33.01 -12.65
CA VAL A 275 2.11 -34.00 -11.58
C VAL A 275 0.95 -33.62 -10.66
N THR A 276 0.85 -32.33 -10.33
CA THR A 276 -0.26 -31.78 -9.53
C THR A 276 -0.68 -30.43 -10.07
N SER A 277 -1.97 -30.14 -9.99
CA SER A 277 -2.56 -28.83 -10.29
C SER A 277 -3.10 -28.21 -9.01
N GLN A 278 -3.02 -26.89 -8.91
CA GLN A 278 -3.70 -26.12 -7.88
C GLN A 278 -5.15 -25.87 -8.32
N GLU A 279 -6.11 -26.37 -7.55
CA GLU A 279 -7.56 -26.38 -7.87
C GLU A 279 -8.34 -25.23 -7.22
N GLY A 280 -7.65 -24.36 -6.48
CA GLY A 280 -8.22 -23.19 -5.85
C GLY A 280 -7.20 -22.31 -5.16
N VAL A 281 -7.62 -21.12 -4.72
CA VAL A 281 -6.75 -20.14 -4.07
C VAL A 281 -7.35 -19.61 -2.78
N PHE A 282 -6.46 -19.25 -1.85
CA PHE A 282 -6.81 -18.42 -0.71
C PHE A 282 -6.85 -16.95 -1.14
N ARG A 283 -8.00 -16.32 -0.93
CA ARG A 283 -8.21 -14.88 -1.11
C ARG A 283 -8.21 -14.18 0.23
N SER A 284 -7.14 -13.43 0.52
CA SER A 284 -7.02 -12.70 1.79
C SER A 284 -7.59 -11.29 1.68
N ASN A 285 -8.52 -10.94 2.57
CA ASN A 285 -9.11 -9.60 2.65
C ASN A 285 -8.74 -8.88 3.94
N CYS A 286 -8.41 -7.60 3.81
CA CYS A 286 -8.20 -6.71 4.93
C CYS A 286 -8.60 -5.30 4.53
N MET A 287 -9.23 -4.58 5.46
CA MET A 287 -9.69 -3.23 5.20
C MET A 287 -8.53 -2.22 5.15
N ASP A 288 -7.46 -2.36 5.94
CA ASP A 288 -6.59 -1.21 6.20
C ASP A 288 -5.09 -1.50 6.34
N CYS A 289 -4.68 -2.75 6.46
CA CYS A 289 -3.26 -3.05 6.60
C CYS A 289 -2.89 -4.27 5.79
N LEU A 290 -2.15 -3.97 4.73
CA LEU A 290 -1.40 -4.92 3.93
C LEU A 290 -0.55 -5.86 4.80
N ASP A 291 -0.15 -5.40 6.00
CA ASP A 291 0.61 -6.16 6.99
C ASP A 291 -0.14 -7.40 7.49
N ARG A 292 -1.46 -7.33 7.74
CA ARG A 292 -2.25 -8.50 8.21
C ARG A 292 -2.34 -9.58 7.14
N THR A 293 -2.63 -9.16 5.90
CA THR A 293 -2.75 -10.08 4.76
C THR A 293 -1.40 -10.70 4.43
N ASN A 294 -0.31 -9.91 4.48
CA ASN A 294 1.03 -10.43 4.21
C ASN A 294 1.44 -11.52 5.20
N VAL A 295 1.16 -11.34 6.49
CA VAL A 295 1.44 -12.37 7.51
C VAL A 295 0.69 -13.66 7.18
N ILE A 296 -0.63 -13.61 6.97
CA ILE A 296 -1.39 -14.83 6.64
C ILE A 296 -0.92 -15.48 5.33
N GLN A 297 -0.69 -14.69 4.28
CA GLN A 297 -0.19 -15.20 3.01
C GLN A 297 1.17 -15.89 3.18
N SER A 298 2.10 -15.29 3.93
CA SER A 298 3.41 -15.88 4.22
C SER A 298 3.33 -17.19 5.01
N LEU A 299 2.34 -17.36 5.88
CA LEU A 299 2.15 -18.59 6.66
C LEU A 299 1.61 -19.72 5.78
N LEU A 300 0.58 -19.43 4.99
CA LEU A 300 -0.01 -20.39 4.06
C LEU A 300 1.01 -20.81 2.98
N ALA A 301 1.77 -19.85 2.45
CA ALA A 301 2.85 -20.12 1.52
C ALA A 301 3.95 -20.97 2.17
N ARG A 302 4.29 -20.75 3.45
CA ARG A 302 5.28 -21.59 4.15
C ARG A 302 4.83 -23.04 4.21
N ARG A 303 3.56 -23.29 4.54
CA ARG A 303 2.99 -24.65 4.57
C ARG A 303 3.08 -25.31 3.19
N SER A 304 2.70 -24.61 2.12
CA SER A 304 2.81 -25.12 0.75
C SER A 304 4.26 -25.41 0.36
N LEU A 305 5.16 -24.47 0.67
CA LEU A 305 6.59 -24.60 0.39
C LEU A 305 7.20 -25.82 1.09
N GLN A 306 6.82 -26.06 2.34
CA GLN A 306 7.28 -27.24 3.07
C GLN A 306 6.84 -28.53 2.36
N ALA A 307 5.57 -28.62 1.94
CA ALA A 307 5.05 -29.77 1.21
C ALA A 307 5.75 -29.95 -0.15
N GLN A 308 6.02 -28.85 -0.88
CA GLN A 308 6.75 -28.85 -2.14
C GLN A 308 8.19 -29.37 -1.96
N LEU A 309 8.92 -28.84 -0.98
CA LEU A 309 10.31 -29.23 -0.70
C LEU A 309 10.41 -30.67 -0.20
N GLN A 310 9.42 -31.16 0.57
CA GLN A 310 9.33 -32.56 0.96
C GLN A 310 9.06 -33.46 -0.25
N ARG A 311 8.14 -33.07 -1.14
CA ARG A 311 7.83 -33.81 -2.36
C ARG A 311 9.02 -33.89 -3.32
N LEU A 312 9.79 -32.81 -3.42
CA LEU A 312 11.02 -32.74 -4.21
C LEU A 312 12.23 -33.41 -3.51
N GLY A 313 12.05 -33.89 -2.29
CA GLY A 313 13.09 -34.54 -1.49
C GLY A 313 14.18 -33.61 -0.98
N VAL A 314 14.01 -32.29 -1.08
CA VAL A 314 14.94 -31.29 -0.52
C VAL A 314 14.87 -31.28 1.01
N LEU A 315 13.66 -31.37 1.55
CA LEU A 315 13.39 -31.44 2.98
C LEU A 315 12.97 -32.87 3.36
N HIS A 316 13.55 -33.43 4.43
CA HIS A 316 13.16 -34.78 4.88
C HIS A 316 11.81 -34.76 5.61
N VAL A 317 11.11 -35.90 5.60
CA VAL A 317 9.86 -36.08 6.35
C VAL A 317 10.13 -35.84 7.84
N GLY A 318 9.31 -35.01 8.48
CA GLY A 318 9.46 -34.64 9.89
C GLY A 318 10.33 -33.41 10.14
N GLN A 319 11.17 -32.99 9.18
CA GLN A 319 11.87 -31.71 9.27
C GLN A 319 10.90 -30.56 9.00
N LYS A 320 11.09 -29.46 9.72
CA LYS A 320 10.33 -28.22 9.53
C LYS A 320 11.18 -27.17 8.85
N LEU A 321 10.52 -26.31 8.07
CA LEU A 321 11.21 -25.22 7.37
C LEU A 321 11.71 -24.15 8.36
N GLU A 322 10.98 -23.93 9.45
CA GLU A 322 11.34 -22.96 10.50
C GLU A 322 12.64 -23.32 11.24
N GLU A 323 13.03 -24.60 11.21
CA GLU A 323 14.27 -25.10 11.83
C GLU A 323 15.49 -24.85 10.93
N GLN A 324 15.28 -24.52 9.65
CA GLN A 324 16.33 -24.22 8.69
C GLN A 324 16.74 -22.75 8.81
N ASN A 325 17.59 -22.43 9.80
CA ASN A 325 17.93 -21.05 10.19
C ASN A 325 18.33 -20.13 9.03
N GLU A 326 19.16 -20.60 8.10
CA GLU A 326 19.63 -19.81 6.95
C GLU A 326 18.46 -19.49 6.00
N PHE A 327 17.70 -20.52 5.62
CA PHE A 327 16.55 -20.36 4.74
C PHE A 327 15.44 -19.52 5.38
N GLU A 328 15.15 -19.71 6.66
CA GLU A 328 14.10 -18.99 7.38
C GLU A 328 14.38 -17.48 7.43
N LYS A 329 15.66 -17.05 7.53
CA LYS A 329 16.03 -15.63 7.41
C LYS A 329 15.72 -15.09 6.02
N ILE A 330 16.11 -15.81 4.96
CA ILE A 330 15.85 -15.43 3.56
C ILE A 330 14.34 -15.30 3.34
N TYR A 331 13.58 -16.31 3.78
CA TYR A 331 12.13 -16.36 3.66
C TYR A 331 11.45 -15.15 4.31
N LYS A 332 11.79 -14.88 5.58
CA LYS A 332 11.23 -13.76 6.35
C LYS A 332 11.58 -12.40 5.74
N ASN A 333 12.81 -12.22 5.26
CA ASN A 333 13.23 -10.97 4.63
C ASN A 333 12.50 -10.72 3.32
N ALA A 334 12.42 -11.73 2.44
CA ALA A 334 11.71 -11.63 1.17
C ALA A 334 10.21 -11.30 1.35
N TRP A 335 9.53 -11.92 2.32
CA TRP A 335 8.12 -11.60 2.61
C TRP A 335 7.95 -10.22 3.26
N ALA A 336 8.93 -9.73 4.02
CA ALA A 336 8.91 -8.36 4.54
C ALA A 336 9.12 -7.33 3.42
N ASP A 337 9.99 -7.63 2.47
CA ASP A 337 10.27 -6.76 1.32
C ASP A 337 9.07 -6.74 0.35
N ASN A 338 8.41 -7.88 0.13
CA ASN A 338 7.14 -7.95 -0.58
C ASN A 338 6.07 -7.06 0.07
N ALA A 339 5.92 -7.14 1.40
CA ALA A 339 4.99 -6.28 2.14
C ALA A 339 5.31 -4.79 1.93
N ASN A 340 6.59 -4.44 2.02
CA ASN A 340 7.07 -3.07 1.83
C ASN A 340 6.79 -2.53 0.43
N ALA A 341 7.14 -3.29 -0.60
CA ALA A 341 6.92 -2.91 -2.00
C ALA A 341 5.43 -2.63 -2.25
N CYS A 342 4.59 -3.58 -1.87
CA CYS A 342 3.16 -3.48 -2.06
C CYS A 342 2.51 -2.35 -1.23
N ALA A 343 3.05 -2.05 -0.04
CA ALA A 343 2.54 -0.96 0.81
C ALA A 343 2.93 0.41 0.24
N LYS A 344 4.15 0.56 -0.30
CA LYS A 344 4.58 1.77 -0.99
C LYS A 344 3.68 2.04 -2.21
N GLN A 345 3.40 1.01 -3.00
CA GLN A 345 2.56 1.09 -4.19
C GLN A 345 1.11 1.48 -3.87
N TYR A 346 0.57 1.03 -2.73
CA TYR A 346 -0.81 1.27 -2.33
C TYR A 346 -1.02 2.53 -1.48
N ALA A 347 -0.14 2.79 -0.50
CA ALA A 347 -0.29 3.83 0.52
C ALA A 347 0.84 4.88 0.48
N GLY A 348 1.82 4.74 -0.41
CA GLY A 348 2.94 5.68 -0.55
C GLY A 348 4.00 5.61 0.55
N THR A 349 3.87 4.69 1.50
CA THR A 349 4.81 4.49 2.61
C THR A 349 5.16 3.01 2.74
N GLY A 350 6.26 2.69 3.42
CA GLY A 350 6.55 1.31 3.80
C GLY A 350 5.41 0.63 4.56
N ALA A 351 5.45 -0.69 4.61
CA ALA A 351 4.55 -1.49 5.41
C ALA A 351 4.79 -1.20 6.90
N LEU A 352 3.74 -1.30 7.72
CA LEU A 352 3.93 -1.20 9.17
C LEU A 352 4.29 -2.60 9.69
N LYS A 353 4.99 -2.69 10.81
CA LYS A 353 5.34 -3.97 11.46
C LYS A 353 6.21 -4.89 10.58
N THR A 354 7.02 -4.33 9.69
CA THR A 354 7.94 -5.13 8.85
C THR A 354 9.02 -5.79 9.69
N ASP A 355 9.40 -5.16 10.81
CA ASP A 355 10.29 -5.70 11.85
C ASP A 355 9.77 -7.04 12.40
N PHE A 356 8.46 -7.17 12.56
CA PHE A 356 7.84 -8.42 13.00
C PHE A 356 7.97 -9.53 11.97
N THR A 357 7.77 -9.23 10.68
CA THR A 357 7.95 -10.24 9.63
C THR A 357 9.41 -10.70 9.56
N ARG A 358 10.37 -9.76 9.70
CA ARG A 358 11.81 -10.06 9.67
C ARG A 358 12.33 -10.82 10.89
N THR A 359 11.89 -10.47 12.10
CA THR A 359 12.52 -10.93 13.34
C THR A 359 11.60 -11.74 14.26
N GLY A 360 10.30 -11.82 13.96
CA GLY A 360 9.30 -12.47 14.81
C GLY A 360 9.04 -11.75 16.13
N LYS A 361 9.70 -10.63 16.42
CA LYS A 361 9.53 -9.81 17.63
C LYS A 361 9.42 -8.33 17.25
N ARG A 362 8.76 -7.54 18.10
CA ARG A 362 8.64 -6.09 17.93
C ARG A 362 9.90 -5.42 18.49
N THR A 363 10.58 -4.60 17.69
CA THR A 363 11.73 -3.81 18.16
C THR A 363 11.31 -2.39 18.52
N GLN A 364 12.00 -1.73 19.45
CA GLN A 364 11.72 -0.33 19.82
C GLN A 364 11.93 0.62 18.62
N LEU A 365 12.97 0.38 17.82
CA LEU A 365 13.22 1.09 16.57
C LEU A 365 12.09 0.87 15.54
N GLY A 366 11.57 -0.36 15.44
CA GLY A 366 10.41 -0.69 14.60
C GLY A 366 9.13 0.04 15.03
N LEU A 367 8.90 0.22 16.33
CA LEU A 367 7.78 1.01 16.85
C LEU A 367 7.89 2.50 16.46
N LEU A 368 9.09 3.07 16.48
CA LEU A 368 9.33 4.45 16.06
C LEU A 368 9.13 4.62 14.56
N MET A 369 9.71 3.74 13.74
CA MET A 369 9.51 3.74 12.29
C MET A 369 8.03 3.56 11.91
N ASP A 370 7.28 2.72 12.63
CA ASP A 370 5.84 2.58 12.43
C ASP A 370 5.07 3.87 12.75
N GLY A 371 5.50 4.60 13.79
CA GLY A 371 4.96 5.91 14.13
C GLY A 371 5.19 6.92 13.00
N TRP A 372 6.44 7.03 12.53
CA TRP A 372 6.83 7.90 11.43
C TRP A 372 6.08 7.56 10.13
N ASN A 373 6.04 6.29 9.74
CA ASN A 373 5.30 5.81 8.58
C ASN A 373 3.80 6.11 8.70
N SER A 374 3.22 5.99 9.90
CA SER A 374 1.81 6.33 10.12
C SER A 374 1.51 7.82 9.93
N LEU A 375 2.45 8.69 10.30
CA LEU A 375 2.35 10.14 10.14
C LEU A 375 2.48 10.55 8.67
N ILE A 376 3.52 10.05 7.98
CA ILE A 376 3.68 10.27 6.54
C ILE A 376 2.45 9.76 5.80
N ARG A 377 1.93 8.58 6.18
CA ARG A 377 0.73 8.02 5.58
C ARG A 377 -0.49 8.92 5.81
N TYR A 378 -0.66 9.49 7.00
CA TYR A 378 -1.73 10.46 7.26
C TYR A 378 -1.60 11.71 6.36
N TYR A 379 -0.38 12.24 6.21
CA TYR A 379 -0.12 13.38 5.34
C TYR A 379 -0.42 13.03 3.87
N LYS A 380 0.18 11.96 3.34
CA LYS A 380 -0.01 11.53 1.95
C LYS A 380 -1.48 11.27 1.63
N ASN A 381 -2.18 10.54 2.48
CA ASN A 381 -3.59 10.20 2.32
C ASN A 381 -4.53 11.42 2.17
N ASN A 382 -4.22 12.53 2.84
CA ASN A 382 -5.07 13.72 2.83
C ASN A 382 -4.62 14.76 1.82
N PHE A 383 -3.32 14.82 1.48
CA PHE A 383 -2.74 15.97 0.77
C PHE A 383 -2.02 15.62 -0.53
N SER A 384 -1.51 14.40 -0.72
CA SER A 384 -0.75 13.99 -1.92
C SER A 384 -1.49 12.94 -2.76
N ASP A 385 -2.31 12.11 -2.13
CA ASP A 385 -2.95 10.96 -2.77
C ASP A 385 -3.93 11.34 -3.89
N GLY A 386 -4.47 12.56 -3.91
CA GLY A 386 -5.27 13.05 -5.04
C GLY A 386 -4.47 13.10 -6.34
N PHE A 387 -3.34 13.81 -6.33
CA PHE A 387 -2.42 13.89 -7.47
C PHE A 387 -1.88 12.51 -7.88
N ARG A 388 -1.57 11.65 -6.91
CA ARG A 388 -1.10 10.28 -7.18
C ARG A 388 -2.17 9.44 -7.86
N GLN A 389 -3.43 9.57 -7.46
CA GLN A 389 -4.54 8.88 -8.10
C GLN A 389 -4.71 9.33 -9.55
N ASP A 390 -4.69 10.65 -9.78
CA ASP A 390 -4.77 11.21 -11.14
C ASP A 390 -3.61 10.72 -12.02
N SER A 391 -2.41 10.63 -11.45
CA SER A 391 -1.23 10.13 -12.15
C SER A 391 -1.38 8.66 -12.56
N ILE A 392 -1.92 7.81 -11.68
CA ILE A 392 -2.24 6.41 -12.00
C ILE A 392 -3.31 6.33 -13.09
N ASP A 393 -4.35 7.16 -13.01
CA ASP A 393 -5.45 7.14 -13.96
C ASP A 393 -5.02 7.61 -15.36
N LEU A 394 -4.15 8.63 -15.43
CA LEU A 394 -3.53 9.07 -16.67
C LEU A 394 -2.63 7.97 -17.27
N PHE A 395 -1.74 7.38 -16.45
CA PHE A 395 -0.80 6.36 -16.91
C PHE A 395 -1.49 5.09 -17.43
N LEU A 396 -2.58 4.66 -16.76
CA LEU A 396 -3.35 3.48 -17.14
C LEU A 396 -4.38 3.75 -18.25
N GLY A 397 -4.55 5.00 -18.68
CA GLY A 397 -5.53 5.37 -19.70
C GLY A 397 -6.98 5.40 -19.23
N ASN A 398 -7.22 5.45 -17.92
CA ASN A 398 -8.57 5.73 -17.38
C ASN A 398 -9.00 7.17 -17.69
N TYR A 399 -8.05 8.04 -17.97
CA TYR A 399 -8.24 9.36 -18.55
C TYR A 399 -7.21 9.56 -19.67
N SER A 400 -7.67 9.98 -20.84
CA SER A 400 -6.86 10.34 -21.99
C SER A 400 -7.01 11.83 -22.27
N VAL A 401 -5.91 12.52 -22.54
CA VAL A 401 -5.94 13.92 -22.95
C VAL A 401 -6.47 13.99 -24.37
N ASP A 402 -7.61 14.63 -24.59
CA ASP A 402 -8.14 14.93 -25.92
C ASP A 402 -7.73 16.35 -26.32
N GLU A 403 -7.07 16.49 -27.45
CA GLU A 403 -6.66 17.79 -28.00
C GLU A 403 -7.87 18.66 -28.41
N LEU A 404 -9.02 18.03 -28.66
CA LEU A 404 -10.27 18.67 -29.04
C LEU A 404 -11.10 19.16 -27.84
N GLU A 405 -10.78 18.71 -26.63
CA GLU A 405 -11.48 19.17 -25.42
C GLU A 405 -11.09 20.63 -25.11
N ALA A 406 -12.08 21.51 -25.14
CA ALA A 406 -11.90 22.94 -24.88
C ALA A 406 -11.47 23.24 -23.42
N HIS A 407 -11.75 22.33 -22.48
CA HIS A 407 -11.52 22.51 -21.05
C HIS A 407 -10.89 21.28 -20.42
N SER A 408 -9.63 21.40 -20.03
CA SER A 408 -8.93 20.40 -19.23
C SER A 408 -9.58 20.24 -17.86
N PRO A 409 -9.63 19.04 -17.26
CA PRO A 409 -10.09 18.85 -15.89
C PRO A 409 -9.26 19.68 -14.89
N LEU A 410 -8.00 20.03 -15.23
CA LEU A 410 -7.13 20.91 -14.45
C LEU A 410 -7.63 22.36 -14.39
N SER A 411 -8.44 22.78 -15.37
CA SER A 411 -9.02 24.12 -15.43
C SER A 411 -10.26 24.30 -14.56
N VAL A 412 -10.87 23.21 -14.08
CA VAL A 412 -12.08 23.25 -13.24
C VAL A 412 -11.66 23.56 -11.80
N PRO A 413 -12.04 24.72 -11.22
CA PRO A 413 -11.83 24.99 -9.81
C PRO A 413 -12.70 24.04 -8.99
N ARG A 414 -12.10 22.97 -8.47
CA ARG A 414 -12.75 22.04 -7.54
C ARG A 414 -12.65 22.58 -6.12
N ASP A 415 -13.69 22.33 -5.32
CA ASP A 415 -13.77 22.78 -3.92
C ASP A 415 -12.48 22.44 -3.16
N LEU A 416 -11.70 23.48 -2.84
CA LEU A 416 -10.61 23.41 -1.89
C LEU A 416 -11.19 22.87 -0.58
N LYS A 417 -10.93 21.59 -0.28
CA LYS A 417 -11.53 21.00 0.92
C LYS A 417 -11.06 21.69 2.20
N PHE A 418 -9.99 22.48 2.19
CA PHE A 418 -9.57 23.33 3.31
C PHE A 418 -8.86 24.60 2.84
N LEU A 419 -9.44 25.77 3.15
CA LEU A 419 -8.81 27.09 3.07
C LEU A 419 -8.58 27.56 4.52
N ALA A 420 -7.33 27.76 4.93
CA ALA A 420 -7.01 28.63 6.05
C ALA A 420 -6.31 29.85 5.45
N VAL A 421 -6.91 31.04 5.58
CA VAL A 421 -6.32 32.29 5.10
C VAL A 421 -5.65 32.99 6.27
N THR A 422 -4.36 33.32 6.13
CA THR A 422 -3.73 34.39 6.90
C THR A 422 -4.06 35.73 6.24
N LEU A 423 -4.86 36.57 6.91
CA LEU A 423 -4.90 37.99 6.59
C LEU A 423 -3.57 38.61 7.04
N GLY A 424 -2.65 38.81 6.10
CA GLY A 424 -1.45 39.62 6.34
C GLY A 424 -0.27 39.30 5.44
N GLN A 425 -0.28 39.77 4.19
CA GLN A 425 0.94 40.00 3.43
C GLN A 425 0.88 41.37 2.75
N LYS A 426 1.74 42.29 3.20
CA LYS A 426 2.38 43.23 2.29
C LYS A 426 3.83 42.76 2.11
N HIS A 427 4.12 42.29 0.90
CA HIS A 427 5.42 42.21 0.21
C HIS A 427 6.59 41.43 0.85
N TRP A 428 7.00 40.32 0.21
CA TRP A 428 8.41 39.92 0.08
C TRP A 428 8.65 39.05 -1.18
N PRO A 429 9.77 39.17 -1.92
CA PRO A 429 10.02 38.42 -3.16
C PRO A 429 10.74 37.06 -2.95
N MET A 430 10.67 36.24 -4.00
CA MET A 430 11.16 34.86 -4.26
C MET A 430 12.16 34.22 -3.27
N CYS A 431 11.79 33.03 -2.74
CA CYS A 431 12.65 32.10 -1.97
C CYS A 431 13.33 31.04 -2.87
N SER A 432 14.48 30.54 -2.43
CA SER A 432 15.31 29.53 -3.12
C SER A 432 15.03 28.08 -2.65
N SER A 433 15.54 27.08 -3.38
CA SER A 433 15.25 25.65 -3.20
C SER A 433 15.64 25.06 -1.83
N GLY A 434 16.57 25.66 -1.10
CA GLY A 434 16.97 25.21 0.25
C GLY A 434 15.99 25.61 1.36
N GLU A 435 15.23 26.70 1.17
CA GLU A 435 14.25 27.20 2.15
C GLU A 435 12.93 26.42 2.11
N LEU A 436 12.63 25.79 0.96
CA LEU A 436 11.49 24.87 0.79
C LEU A 436 11.62 23.60 1.64
N GLN A 437 12.82 23.02 1.76
CA GLN A 437 13.05 21.87 2.64
C GLN A 437 12.90 22.25 4.12
N ALA A 438 13.36 23.44 4.53
CA ALA A 438 13.17 23.93 5.89
C ALA A 438 11.68 24.13 6.23
N LEU A 439 10.89 24.66 5.29
CA LEU A 439 9.44 24.81 5.40
C LEU A 439 8.70 23.47 5.48
N GLU A 440 9.13 22.43 4.76
CA GLU A 440 8.57 21.07 4.89
C GLU A 440 8.82 20.48 6.28
N HIS A 441 10.03 20.62 6.82
CA HIS A 441 10.38 20.16 8.17
C HIS A 441 9.62 20.94 9.26
N PHE A 442 9.43 22.26 9.08
CA PHE A 442 8.64 23.11 9.99
C PHE A 442 7.14 22.78 9.95
N SER A 443 6.61 22.49 8.76
CA SER A 443 5.21 22.07 8.56
C SER A 443 4.96 20.70 9.20
N LEU A 444 5.91 19.76 9.05
CA LEU A 444 5.88 18.46 9.73
C LEU A 444 5.89 18.62 11.26
N PHE A 445 6.62 19.58 11.81
CA PHE A 445 6.64 19.88 13.26
C PHE A 445 5.29 20.37 13.79
N PHE A 446 4.60 21.29 13.09
CA PHE A 446 3.26 21.74 13.50
C PHE A 446 2.19 20.67 13.31
N ILE A 447 2.30 19.86 12.25
CA ILE A 447 1.46 18.68 12.04
C ILE A 447 1.68 17.67 13.18
N MET A 448 2.92 17.46 13.61
CA MET A 448 3.28 16.63 14.76
C MET A 448 2.63 17.15 16.06
N ALA A 449 2.73 18.45 16.34
CA ALA A 449 2.12 19.05 17.53
C ALA A 449 0.59 18.93 17.53
N LYS A 450 -0.05 19.09 16.36
CA LYS A 450 -1.51 18.99 16.22
C LYS A 450 -2.02 17.54 16.23
N ILE A 451 -1.25 16.59 15.71
CA ILE A 451 -1.57 15.16 15.83
C ILE A 451 -1.41 14.68 17.28
N LEU A 452 -0.37 15.14 17.98
CA LEU A 452 -0.15 14.83 19.40
C LEU A 452 -1.27 15.40 20.30
N SER A 453 -1.83 16.56 19.97
CA SER A 453 -2.95 17.14 20.74
C SER A 453 -4.27 16.38 20.54
N MET A 454 -4.45 15.70 19.40
CA MET A 454 -5.63 14.90 19.05
C MET A 454 -5.61 13.45 19.58
N LEU A 455 -4.52 13.00 20.21
CA LEU A 455 -4.45 11.67 20.82
C LEU A 455 -5.27 11.61 22.13
N PRO A 456 -6.16 10.61 22.30
CA PRO A 456 -7.11 10.54 23.41
C PRO A 456 -6.51 10.05 24.75
N ASP A 457 -5.24 9.62 24.80
CA ASP A 457 -4.66 8.93 25.96
C ASP A 457 -3.40 9.62 26.51
N TRP A 458 -3.45 10.00 27.79
CA TRP A 458 -2.43 10.78 28.51
C TRP A 458 -1.12 10.00 28.71
N SER A 459 -1.18 8.67 28.77
CA SER A 459 -0.02 7.78 28.95
C SER A 459 0.91 7.78 27.74
N ARG A 460 0.36 7.99 26.53
CA ARG A 460 1.11 8.13 25.29
C ARG A 460 1.72 9.53 25.15
N LYS A 461 1.03 10.58 25.61
CA LYS A 461 1.53 11.97 25.57
C LYS A 461 2.86 12.11 26.33
N LYS A 462 2.94 11.53 27.54
CA LYS A 462 4.12 11.63 28.42
C LYS A 462 5.37 10.96 27.82
N ARG A 463 5.20 9.79 27.20
CA ARG A 463 6.28 9.00 26.58
C ARG A 463 6.87 9.66 25.33
N TRP A 464 6.06 10.44 24.60
CA TRP A 464 6.51 11.20 23.43
C TRP A 464 7.23 12.50 23.81
N THR A 465 6.76 13.23 24.83
CA THR A 465 7.43 14.44 25.33
C THR A 465 8.81 14.16 25.92
N GLU A 466 9.00 13.02 26.58
CA GLU A 466 10.32 12.61 27.09
C GLU A 466 11.29 12.22 25.96
N PHE A 467 10.80 11.74 24.82
CA PHE A 467 11.62 11.23 23.70
C PHE A 467 12.13 12.33 22.77
N VAL A 468 11.32 13.35 22.47
CA VAL A 468 11.76 14.54 21.71
C VAL A 468 12.91 15.26 22.43
N SER A 469 13.01 15.10 23.76
CA SER A 469 14.11 15.64 24.56
C SER A 469 15.43 14.86 24.50
N VAL A 470 15.44 13.63 23.99
CA VAL A 470 16.64 12.78 23.99
C VAL A 470 17.34 12.77 22.63
N GLU A 471 16.60 12.80 21.51
CA GLU A 471 17.19 12.77 20.17
C GLU A 471 17.65 14.14 19.65
N SER A 472 17.09 15.25 20.13
CA SER A 472 17.46 16.60 19.63
C SER A 472 18.62 17.24 20.41
N GLY A 473 19.26 16.53 21.35
CA GLY A 473 20.27 17.11 22.27
C GLY A 473 19.75 18.26 23.15
N LEU A 474 18.46 18.57 23.12
CA LEU A 474 17.83 19.67 23.84
C LEU A 474 17.08 19.12 25.05
N ALA A 475 17.54 19.46 26.26
CA ALA A 475 16.85 19.12 27.50
C ALA A 475 15.57 19.95 27.66
N TRP A 476 14.41 19.41 27.28
CA TRP A 476 13.10 20.06 27.44
C TRP A 476 12.47 19.67 28.80
N LYS A 477 12.63 20.52 29.83
CA LYS A 477 11.81 20.42 31.06
C LYS A 477 10.48 21.15 30.86
N ILE A 478 9.38 20.41 30.70
CA ILE A 478 8.02 20.94 30.77
C ILE A 478 7.60 21.01 32.25
N PRO A 479 7.14 22.15 32.80
CA PRO A 479 6.61 22.18 34.15
C PRO A 479 5.24 21.51 34.19
N LEU A 480 5.12 20.41 34.95
CA LEU A 480 3.85 19.78 35.28
C LEU A 480 3.21 20.55 36.45
N CYS A 481 2.28 21.46 36.18
CA CYS A 481 1.41 22.01 37.21
C CYS A 481 0.32 20.99 37.58
N ARG A 482 0.44 20.42 38.78
CA ARG A 482 -0.68 19.84 39.54
C ARG A 482 -1.54 20.99 40.03
N THR A 483 -2.81 21.06 39.61
CA THR A 483 -4.02 21.50 40.35
C THR A 483 -5.10 21.97 39.37
N GLY A 484 -6.36 21.66 39.69
CA GLY A 484 -7.51 22.49 39.29
C GLY A 484 -8.27 22.06 38.03
N VAL A 485 -9.46 21.53 38.28
CA VAL A 485 -10.58 21.32 37.35
C VAL A 485 -10.80 22.51 36.41
N PHE A 486 -10.95 22.27 35.10
CA PHE A 486 -11.65 23.20 34.19
C PHE A 486 -12.53 22.43 33.20
N THR A 487 -13.82 22.61 33.38
CA THR A 487 -14.93 22.23 32.50
C THR A 487 -15.19 23.38 31.52
N ASP A 488 -14.77 23.25 30.26
CA ASP A 488 -15.40 23.76 29.01
C ASP A 488 -14.35 24.00 27.89
N PRO A 489 -14.62 23.57 26.62
CA PRO A 489 -13.61 23.59 25.57
C PRO A 489 -13.72 24.76 24.58
N LEU A 490 -14.04 25.99 25.02
CA LEU A 490 -14.17 27.15 24.09
C LEU A 490 -13.54 28.49 24.51
N SER A 491 -12.81 28.60 25.62
CA SER A 491 -12.10 29.84 25.93
C SER A 491 -10.76 29.61 26.61
N THR A 492 -9.66 29.65 25.86
CA THR A 492 -8.35 29.95 26.43
C THR A 492 -7.50 30.66 25.39
N SER A 493 -7.17 31.93 25.66
CA SER A 493 -6.43 32.80 24.75
C SER A 493 -4.94 32.46 24.74
N ALA A 494 -4.32 32.51 23.57
CA ALA A 494 -2.93 32.13 23.29
C ALA A 494 -1.84 32.96 24.04
N ARG A 495 -2.22 33.94 24.86
CA ARG A 495 -1.26 34.81 25.59
C ARG A 495 -0.59 34.13 26.78
N GLY A 496 -1.19 33.08 27.36
CA GLY A 496 -0.64 32.39 28.54
C GLY A 496 0.59 31.51 28.26
N LEU A 497 0.69 30.94 27.05
CA LEU A 497 1.79 30.05 26.66
C LEU A 497 3.08 30.83 26.28
N SER A 498 2.93 32.09 25.86
CA SER A 498 4.05 32.94 25.41
C SER A 498 4.98 33.37 26.56
N LYS A 499 4.45 33.61 27.77
CA LYS A 499 5.27 34.08 28.90
C LYS A 499 6.17 33.02 29.51
N ALA A 500 5.88 31.74 29.34
CA ALA A 500 6.66 30.65 29.94
C ALA A 500 7.97 30.34 29.18
N PHE A 501 8.12 30.81 27.94
CA PHE A 501 9.29 30.57 27.09
C PHE A 501 10.39 31.64 27.21
N LEU A 502 10.10 32.78 27.87
CA LEU A 502 10.93 33.99 27.85
C LEU A 502 12.05 34.05 28.90
N GLN A 503 12.40 32.95 29.56
CA GLN A 503 13.51 32.94 30.53
C GLN A 503 14.41 31.72 30.36
N LYS A 504 15.36 31.78 29.39
CA LYS A 504 16.66 31.08 29.47
C LYS A 504 17.60 31.49 28.31
N PRO A 505 18.84 31.94 28.57
CA PRO A 505 19.77 32.46 27.56
C PRO A 505 20.73 31.40 27.00
N ALA A 506 20.23 30.33 26.36
CA ALA A 506 21.07 29.17 25.99
C ALA A 506 20.98 28.70 24.52
N LEU A 507 20.75 29.61 23.56
CA LEU A 507 20.65 29.25 22.13
C LEU A 507 21.58 30.02 21.17
N CYS A 508 22.47 30.88 21.68
CA CYS A 508 23.37 31.68 20.82
C CYS A 508 24.74 31.04 20.52
N SER A 509 25.03 29.79 20.90
CA SER A 509 26.40 29.24 20.81
C SER A 509 26.60 28.04 19.87
N MET A 510 25.70 27.80 18.91
CA MET A 510 25.78 26.63 18.01
C MET A 510 25.94 26.96 16.52
N TRP A 511 26.14 28.22 16.17
CA TRP A 511 26.44 28.65 14.80
C TRP A 511 27.75 29.41 14.84
N GLY A 512 28.83 28.73 14.45
CA GLY A 512 30.14 29.35 14.27
C GLY A 512 30.07 30.37 13.13
N GLU A 513 30.58 31.57 13.43
CA GLU A 513 31.17 32.57 12.53
C GLU A 513 30.48 32.77 11.16
N ASP A 514 29.51 33.70 11.12
CA ASP A 514 29.49 34.88 10.23
C ASP A 514 28.10 35.53 10.20
N LEU A 515 27.69 36.13 11.33
CA LEU A 515 26.49 36.97 11.41
C LEU A 515 26.64 38.02 12.52
N GLN A 516 27.68 38.86 12.41
CA GLN A 516 27.89 40.01 13.31
C GLN A 516 27.34 41.34 12.78
N SER A 517 26.46 41.35 11.77
CA SER A 517 25.94 42.62 11.23
C SER A 517 24.47 42.62 10.76
N ALA A 518 23.59 41.83 11.36
CA ALA A 518 22.15 41.97 11.18
C ALA A 518 21.49 42.66 12.40
N PRO A 519 20.81 43.80 12.25
CA PRO A 519 20.17 44.48 13.38
C PRO A 519 19.01 43.67 13.96
N CYS A 520 18.80 43.77 15.28
CA CYS A 520 17.78 43.08 16.10
C CYS A 520 16.31 43.26 15.69
N SER A 521 15.99 43.76 14.49
CA SER A 521 14.62 43.92 13.98
C SER A 521 14.04 42.67 13.31
N CYS A 522 14.86 41.67 12.94
CA CYS A 522 14.36 40.46 12.26
C CYS A 522 13.59 39.49 13.18
N LEU A 523 13.94 39.43 14.47
CA LEU A 523 13.32 38.46 15.41
C LEU A 523 11.94 38.92 15.92
N ASP A 524 11.74 40.23 16.09
CA ASP A 524 10.46 40.80 16.53
C ASP A 524 9.42 40.82 15.41
N HIS A 525 9.84 40.92 14.14
CA HIS A 525 8.92 40.81 12.99
C HIS A 525 8.40 39.39 12.75
N LEU A 526 9.14 38.36 13.16
CA LEU A 526 8.70 36.97 13.14
C LEU A 526 7.60 36.67 14.16
N LEU A 527 7.55 37.42 15.28
CA LEU A 527 6.61 37.20 16.39
C LEU A 527 5.26 37.92 16.23
N ALA A 528 5.14 38.88 15.31
CA ALA A 528 3.86 39.54 15.00
C ALA A 528 3.00 38.77 13.98
N ALA A 529 3.54 37.75 13.32
CA ALA A 529 2.82 36.90 12.38
C ALA A 529 2.10 35.77 13.13
N GLY A 530 0.84 35.99 13.49
CA GLY A 530 -0.06 34.93 13.95
C GLY A 530 -0.08 33.79 12.93
N THR A 531 0.53 32.66 13.27
CA THR A 531 0.79 31.56 12.34
C THR A 531 -0.46 30.70 12.19
N ALA A 532 -1.21 30.88 11.11
CA ALA A 532 -2.20 29.91 10.66
C ALA A 532 -1.57 29.04 9.56
N LEU A 533 -1.47 27.74 9.82
CA LEU A 533 -0.94 26.75 8.88
C LEU A 533 -1.98 26.51 7.76
N VAL A 534 -1.64 26.91 6.53
CA VAL A 534 -2.42 26.61 5.31
C VAL A 534 -2.05 25.22 4.83
N ILE A 535 -2.98 24.26 4.85
CA ILE A 535 -2.76 22.93 4.28
C ILE A 535 -3.67 22.75 3.08
N ILE A 536 -3.08 22.83 1.88
CA ILE A 536 -3.78 22.63 0.61
C ILE A 536 -3.96 21.12 0.41
N GLY A 537 -5.20 20.64 0.39
CA GLY A 537 -5.53 19.28 -0.01
C GLY A 537 -5.64 19.16 -1.52
N SER A 538 -4.82 18.30 -2.15
CA SER A 538 -5.08 17.89 -3.54
C SER A 538 -6.29 16.94 -3.55
N SER A 539 -7.43 17.43 -4.04
CA SER A 539 -8.49 16.56 -4.52
C SER A 539 -8.05 15.94 -5.84
N SER A 540 -8.37 14.66 -6.08
CA SER A 540 -8.29 14.10 -7.44
C SER A 540 -9.08 14.99 -8.39
N VAL A 541 -8.41 15.41 -9.45
CA VAL A 541 -8.91 16.34 -10.47
C VAL A 541 -9.50 15.58 -11.65
N ILE A 542 -9.08 14.33 -11.85
CA ILE A 542 -9.55 13.47 -12.95
C ILE A 542 -10.81 12.70 -12.56
N LYS A 543 -10.88 12.12 -11.35
CA LYS A 543 -12.06 11.35 -10.91
C LYS A 543 -13.10 12.25 -10.23
N THR A 544 -14.28 12.33 -10.82
CA THR A 544 -15.52 12.81 -10.18
C THR A 544 -16.04 11.81 -9.16
#